data_AF-A0ABC8KFT5-F1
#
_entry.id   AF-A0ABC8KFT5-F1
#
_cell.length_a   1.000
_cell.length_b   1.000
_cell.length_c   1.000
_cell.angle_alpha   90.00
_cell.angle_beta   90.00
_cell.angle_gamma   90.00
#
_symmetry.space_group_name_H-M   'P 1'
#
loop_
_entity.id
_entity.type
_entity.pdbx_description
1 polymer ?
#
loop_
_entity_poly.entity_id
_entity_poly.type
_entity_poly.pdbx_seq_one_letter_code
_entity_poly.pdbx_strand_id
1 'polypeptide(L)'
;MDSPVMLAVNLIYEIKGRKLTCPLAICVGDVSDIERVATTNHIPHGLLHSLLPGPVTLVLQRGESSILERSLKPGIDTIGVRVPDCDFIREVSRGLGSVLALTIANLKGRQGPTIVDLSKVGK
;
A
#
# COMPACT_ATOMS: atom_id res chain seq x y z
N MET A 1 3.80 15.06 20.59
CA MET A 1 3.67 15.75 19.30
C MET A 1 3.51 14.69 18.24
N ASP A 2 2.53 14.83 17.35
CA ASP A 2 2.29 13.85 16.30
C ASP A 2 3.46 13.86 15.31
N SER A 3 3.84 12.69 14.79
CA SER A 3 4.90 12.59 13.78
C SER A 3 4.45 13.30 12.49
N PRO A 4 5.38 13.86 11.69
CA PRO A 4 5.04 14.48 10.40
C PRO A 4 4.25 13.55 9.47
N VAL A 5 4.47 12.23 9.58
CA VAL A 5 3.73 11.19 8.85
C VAL A 5 2.27 11.12 9.28
N MET A 6 2.00 11.13 10.59
CA MET A 6 0.63 11.11 11.12
C MET A 6 -0.15 12.37 10.74
N LEU A 7 0.51 13.54 10.72
CA LEU A 7 -0.10 14.78 10.22
C LEU A 7 -0.50 14.66 8.74
N ALA A 8 0.39 14.14 7.88
CA ALA A 8 0.09 13.93 6.47
C ALA A 8 -1.09 12.96 6.25
N VAL A 9 -1.15 11.90 7.05
CA VAL A 9 -2.24 10.91 6.97
C VAL A 9 -3.56 11.50 7.44
N ASN A 10 -3.57 12.27 8.53
CA ASN A 10 -4.77 12.97 9.00
C ASN A 10 -5.31 13.94 7.93
N LEU A 11 -4.42 14.68 7.25
CA LEU A 11 -4.81 15.56 6.15
C LEU A 11 -5.47 14.80 4.99
N ILE A 12 -4.98 13.61 4.64
CA ILE A 12 -5.62 12.78 3.60
C ILE A 12 -7.07 12.45 3.98
N TYR A 13 -7.31 12.04 5.23
CA TYR A 13 -8.65 11.70 5.71
C TYR A 13 -9.57 12.92 5.76
N GLU A 14 -9.07 14.06 6.24
CA GLU A 14 -9.79 15.33 6.30
C GLU A 14 -10.21 15.78 4.89
N ILE A 15 -9.26 15.86 3.95
CA ILE A 15 -9.51 16.28 2.56
C ILE A 15 -10.50 15.35 1.86
N LYS A 16 -10.44 14.04 2.15
CA LYS A 16 -11.34 13.05 1.53
C LYS A 16 -12.66 12.87 2.28
N GLY A 17 -12.86 13.53 3.43
CA GLY A 17 -14.02 13.33 4.30
C GLY A 17 -14.18 11.87 4.76
N ARG A 18 -13.07 11.16 4.99
CA ARG A 18 -13.05 9.74 5.37
C ARG A 18 -12.77 9.59 6.86
N LYS A 19 -13.31 8.54 7.47
CA LYS A 19 -12.97 8.17 8.85
C LYS A 19 -11.54 7.65 8.91
N LEU A 20 -10.81 7.95 9.98
CA LEU A 20 -9.46 7.41 10.25
C LEU A 20 -9.41 5.88 10.27
N THR A 21 -10.56 5.21 10.45
CA THR A 21 -10.69 3.75 10.44
C THR A 21 -10.73 3.15 9.03
N CYS A 22 -10.94 3.95 7.98
CA CYS A 22 -10.91 3.47 6.60
C CYS A 22 -9.48 3.07 6.22
N PRO A 23 -9.21 1.88 5.65
CA PRO A 23 -7.84 1.51 5.27
C PRO A 23 -7.28 2.44 4.20
N LEU A 24 -5.99 2.76 4.32
CA LEU A 24 -5.17 3.32 3.25
C LEU A 24 -4.36 2.21 2.59
N ALA A 25 -4.22 2.30 1.28
CA ALA A 25 -3.23 1.53 0.55
C ALA A 25 -1.97 2.38 0.40
N ILE A 26 -0.89 1.76 -0.08
CA ILE A 26 0.37 2.43 -0.39
C ILE A 26 0.86 2.07 -1.77
N CYS A 27 1.69 2.94 -2.32
CA CYS A 27 2.39 2.80 -3.57
C CYS A 27 3.89 2.68 -3.29
N VAL A 28 4.54 1.73 -3.96
CA VAL A 28 6.00 1.59 -4.00
C VAL A 28 6.48 1.58 -5.46
N GLY A 29 7.76 1.91 -5.67
CA GLY A 29 8.33 2.07 -7.02
C GLY A 29 8.57 0.74 -7.72
N ASP A 30 9.02 -0.27 -6.98
CA ASP A 30 9.37 -1.58 -7.50
C ASP A 30 8.80 -2.73 -6.66
N VAL A 31 8.68 -3.91 -7.28
CA VAL A 31 8.16 -5.11 -6.60
C VAL A 31 9.05 -5.50 -5.40
N SER A 32 10.36 -5.29 -5.50
CA SER A 32 11.31 -5.54 -4.41
C SER A 32 11.09 -4.64 -3.18
N ASP A 33 10.52 -3.44 -3.36
CA ASP A 33 10.25 -2.53 -2.23
C ASP A 33 9.11 -3.01 -1.34
N ILE A 34 8.30 -3.98 -1.80
CA ILE A 34 7.17 -4.52 -1.02
C ILE A 34 7.65 -5.11 0.31
N GLU A 35 8.85 -5.68 0.35
CA GLU A 35 9.44 -6.30 1.55
C GLU A 35 9.75 -5.28 2.65
N ARG A 36 9.87 -4.00 2.30
CA ARG A 36 10.05 -2.90 3.26
C ARG A 36 8.81 -2.65 4.12
N VAL A 37 7.66 -3.14 3.68
CA VAL A 37 6.35 -2.84 4.29
C VAL A 37 5.53 -4.08 4.63
N ALA A 38 5.76 -5.20 3.95
CA ALA A 38 4.95 -6.41 4.03
C ALA A 38 5.82 -7.68 4.02
N THR A 39 5.31 -8.75 4.64
CA THR A 39 5.92 -10.08 4.57
C THR A 39 5.51 -10.78 3.28
N THR A 40 6.50 -11.29 2.54
CA THR A 40 6.34 -11.93 1.22
C THR A 40 6.83 -13.38 1.20
N ASN A 41 7.45 -13.89 2.26
CA ASN A 41 8.11 -15.21 2.28
C ASN A 41 7.16 -16.38 1.96
N HIS A 42 5.87 -16.26 2.28
CA HIS A 42 4.85 -17.27 1.98
C HIS A 42 4.30 -17.20 0.55
N ILE A 43 4.68 -16.18 -0.21
CA ILE A 43 4.20 -15.96 -1.56
C ILE A 43 5.01 -16.81 -2.55
N PRO A 44 4.36 -17.58 -3.44
CA PRO A 44 5.05 -18.34 -4.47
C PRO A 44 5.98 -17.47 -5.32
N HIS A 45 7.15 -18.00 -5.64
CA HIS A 45 8.14 -17.32 -6.46
C HIS A 45 7.52 -16.86 -7.80
N GLY A 46 7.76 -15.60 -8.16
CA GLY A 46 7.25 -15.00 -9.40
C GLY A 46 5.79 -14.53 -9.35
N LEU A 47 4.99 -14.90 -8.35
CA LEU A 47 3.58 -14.47 -8.28
C LEU A 47 3.46 -12.94 -8.19
N LEU A 48 4.27 -12.29 -7.35
CA LEU A 48 4.28 -10.82 -7.26
C LEU A 48 4.60 -10.17 -8.60
N HIS A 49 5.62 -10.66 -9.31
CA HIS A 49 6.03 -10.15 -10.62
C HIS A 49 5.02 -10.46 -11.74
N SER A 50 4.18 -11.47 -11.57
CA SER A 50 3.09 -11.75 -12.52
C SER A 50 1.90 -10.80 -12.35
N LEU A 51 1.73 -10.23 -11.15
CA LEU A 51 0.62 -9.32 -10.82
C LEU A 51 1.02 -7.84 -10.87
N LEU A 52 2.33 -7.55 -10.78
CA LEU A 52 2.90 -6.22 -10.62
C LEU A 52 4.16 -6.03 -11.49
N PRO A 53 4.42 -4.81 -12.02
CA PRO A 53 3.59 -3.61 -11.97
C PRO A 53 2.23 -3.76 -12.66
N GLY A 54 1.19 -3.08 -12.20
CA GLY A 54 -0.13 -3.24 -12.80
C GLY A 54 -1.31 -2.53 -12.14
N PRO A 55 -2.54 -2.91 -12.55
CA PRO A 55 -3.78 -2.32 -12.04
C PRO A 55 -4.24 -2.91 -10.70
N VAL A 56 -3.46 -3.80 -10.10
CA VAL A 56 -3.84 -4.57 -8.91
C VAL A 56 -3.32 -3.91 -7.63
N THR A 57 -4.13 -3.96 -6.57
CA THR A 57 -3.69 -3.73 -5.18
C THR A 57 -3.63 -5.07 -4.46
N LEU A 58 -2.45 -5.43 -3.96
CA LEU A 58 -2.25 -6.65 -3.19
C LEU A 58 -2.53 -6.39 -1.71
N VAL A 59 -3.33 -7.22 -1.06
CA VAL A 59 -3.44 -7.21 0.41
C VAL A 59 -2.46 -8.22 0.97
N LEU A 60 -1.50 -7.73 1.75
CA LEU A 60 -0.41 -8.53 2.32
C LEU A 60 -0.38 -8.38 3.84
N GLN A 61 0.25 -9.34 4.52
CA GLN A 61 0.56 -9.19 5.95
C GLN A 61 1.64 -8.12 6.10
N ARG A 62 1.47 -7.23 7.07
CA ARG A 62 2.46 -6.20 7.39
C ARG A 62 3.73 -6.87 7.93
N GLY A 63 4.88 -6.41 7.47
CA GLY A 63 6.16 -6.89 7.97
C GLY A 63 6.38 -6.48 9.43
N GLU A 64 7.02 -7.32 10.23
CA GLU A 64 7.35 -6.98 11.62
C GLU A 64 8.27 -5.76 11.70
N SER A 65 9.22 -5.67 10.77
CA SER A 65 10.16 -4.57 10.56
C SER A 65 9.67 -3.54 9.53
N SER A 66 8.35 -3.45 9.31
CA SER A 66 7.77 -2.48 8.38
C SER A 66 8.22 -1.07 8.71
N ILE A 67 8.61 -0.30 7.69
CA ILE A 67 8.98 1.13 7.85
C ILE A 67 7.78 2.01 8.22
N LEU A 68 6.57 1.46 8.19
CA LEU A 68 5.33 2.14 8.51
C LEU A 68 5.00 2.03 10.00
N GLU A 69 4.67 3.16 10.61
CA GLU A 69 4.24 3.17 12.01
C GLU A 69 2.98 2.32 12.21
N ARG A 70 2.97 1.48 13.25
CA ARG A 70 1.78 0.68 13.61
C ARG A 70 0.57 1.55 13.99
N SER A 71 0.84 2.77 14.47
CA SER A 71 -0.14 3.83 14.77
C SER A 71 -1.02 4.20 13.57
N LEU A 72 -0.55 4.00 12.33
CA LEU A 72 -1.32 4.28 11.12
C LEU A 72 -2.63 3.50 11.05
N LYS A 73 -2.64 2.29 11.63
CA LYS A 73 -3.87 1.51 11.81
C LYS A 73 -3.70 0.43 12.88
N PRO A 74 -3.96 0.75 14.16
CA PRO A 74 -3.89 -0.21 15.24
C PRO A 74 -4.88 -1.36 15.03
N GLY A 75 -4.44 -2.60 15.24
CA GLY A 75 -5.30 -3.78 15.16
C GLY A 75 -5.62 -4.28 13.74
N ILE A 76 -4.99 -3.72 12.70
CA ILE A 76 -5.03 -4.30 11.36
C ILE A 76 -3.62 -4.68 10.91
N ASP A 77 -3.40 -5.99 10.85
CA ASP A 77 -2.11 -6.58 10.51
C ASP A 77 -1.88 -6.70 9.00
N THR A 78 -2.83 -6.26 8.18
CA THR A 78 -2.70 -6.24 6.73
C THR A 78 -2.45 -4.85 6.17
N ILE A 79 -1.89 -4.81 4.97
CA ILE A 79 -1.65 -3.58 4.21
C ILE A 79 -1.93 -3.82 2.72
N GLY A 80 -2.58 -2.83 2.09
CA GLY A 80 -2.75 -2.79 0.64
C GLY A 80 -1.52 -2.18 -0.02
N VAL A 81 -0.85 -2.91 -0.90
CA VAL A 81 0.35 -2.46 -1.61
C VAL A 81 0.11 -2.51 -3.12
N ARG A 82 0.53 -1.47 -3.84
CA ARG A 82 0.46 -1.40 -5.30
C ARG A 82 1.80 -0.95 -5.87
N VAL A 83 2.22 -1.61 -6.95
CA VAL A 83 3.26 -1.10 -7.85
C VAL A 83 2.54 -0.70 -9.15
N PRO A 84 2.35 0.59 -9.42
CA PRO A 84 1.60 1.03 -10.59
C PRO A 84 2.42 0.84 -11.86
N ASP A 85 1.77 0.40 -12.93
CA ASP A 85 2.35 0.40 -14.28
C ASP A 85 2.28 1.82 -14.87
N CYS A 86 3.06 2.72 -14.29
CA CYS A 86 3.18 4.13 -14.70
C CYS A 86 4.55 4.66 -14.28
N ASP A 87 5.43 4.87 -15.25
CA ASP A 87 6.82 5.27 -15.00
C ASP A 87 6.93 6.55 -14.18
N PHE A 88 6.08 7.55 -14.45
CA PHE A 88 6.06 8.78 -13.66
C PHE A 88 5.81 8.52 -12.16
N ILE A 89 4.81 7.70 -11.83
CA ILE A 89 4.50 7.39 -10.43
C ILE A 89 5.58 6.51 -9.80
N ARG A 90 6.17 5.59 -10.57
CA ARG A 90 7.28 4.76 -10.10
C ARG A 90 8.53 5.58 -9.81
N GLU A 91 8.90 6.52 -10.69
CA GLU A 91 10.02 7.45 -10.47
C GLU A 91 9.79 8.32 -9.23
N VAL A 92 8.59 8.90 -9.09
CA VAL A 92 8.22 9.63 -7.88
C VAL A 92 8.35 8.74 -6.65
N SER A 93 7.87 7.49 -6.70
CA SER A 93 7.94 6.55 -5.58
C SER A 93 9.38 6.15 -5.23
N ARG A 94 10.25 5.97 -6.23
CA ARG A 94 11.68 5.64 -6.04
C ARG A 94 12.46 6.78 -5.43
N GLY A 95 12.14 8.01 -5.81
CA GLY A 95 12.75 9.23 -5.25
C GLY A 95 12.33 9.52 -3.81
N LEU A 96 11.27 8.87 -3.31
CA LEU A 96 10.84 9.01 -1.93
C LEU A 96 11.67 8.09 -1.02
N GLY A 97 12.17 8.64 0.08
CA GLY A 97 12.75 7.85 1.18
C GLY A 97 11.72 7.01 1.96
N SER A 98 10.46 7.03 1.55
CA SER A 98 9.32 6.36 2.17
C SER A 98 8.32 5.92 1.09
N VAL A 99 7.12 5.50 1.48
CA VAL A 99 6.05 5.10 0.56
C VAL A 99 5.06 6.23 0.30
N LEU A 100 4.38 6.17 -0.84
CA LEU A 100 3.32 7.11 -1.18
C LEU A 100 1.97 6.53 -0.73
N ALA A 101 1.23 7.26 0.10
CA ALA A 101 -0.11 6.85 0.49
C ALA A 101 -1.09 6.92 -0.70
N LEU A 102 -1.89 5.88 -0.86
CA LEU A 102 -2.93 5.78 -1.88
C LEU A 102 -4.31 5.70 -1.22
N THR A 103 -5.20 6.56 -1.68
CA THR A 103 -6.64 6.36 -1.52
C THR A 103 -7.20 5.81 -2.82
N ILE A 104 -8.04 4.77 -2.76
CA ILE A 104 -8.81 4.35 -3.94
C ILE A 104 -9.65 5.55 -4.40
N ALA A 105 -9.32 6.09 -5.57
CA ALA A 105 -10.06 7.15 -6.21
C ALA A 105 -11.20 6.53 -7.02
N ASN A 106 -12.34 6.30 -6.37
CA ASN A 106 -13.58 6.03 -7.10
C ASN A 106 -14.08 7.35 -7.70
N LEU A 107 -13.57 7.71 -8.88
CA LEU A 107 -14.28 8.64 -9.76
C LEU A 107 -15.58 7.93 -10.14
N LYS A 108 -16.73 8.52 -9.77
CA LYS A 108 -18.06 7.97 -10.00
C LYS A 108 -18.15 7.42 -11.44
N GLY A 109 -18.36 6.11 -11.59
CA GLY A 109 -18.61 5.45 -12.88
C GLY A 109 -17.44 4.67 -13.50
N ARG A 110 -16.22 4.69 -12.95
CA ARG A 110 -15.12 3.81 -13.43
C ARG A 110 -14.94 2.59 -12.52
N GLN A 111 -14.63 1.43 -13.11
CA GLN A 111 -14.21 0.25 -12.36
C GLN A 111 -12.94 0.59 -11.58
N GLY A 112 -12.96 0.34 -10.27
CA GLY A 112 -11.80 0.56 -9.40
C GLY A 112 -10.66 -0.42 -9.66
N PRO A 113 -9.49 -0.23 -9.02
CA PRO A 113 -8.40 -1.19 -9.11
C PRO A 113 -8.84 -2.55 -8.57
N THR A 114 -8.40 -3.63 -9.23
CA THR A 114 -8.63 -5.00 -8.77
C THR A 114 -7.89 -5.22 -7.46
N ILE A 115 -8.54 -5.84 -6.48
CA ILE A 115 -7.93 -6.18 -5.19
C ILE A 115 -7.70 -7.68 -5.15
N VAL A 116 -6.47 -8.10 -4.86
CA VAL A 116 -6.11 -9.50 -4.68
C VAL A 116 -5.59 -9.68 -3.26
N ASP A 117 -6.27 -10.51 -2.46
CA ASP A 117 -5.87 -10.80 -1.09
C ASP A 117 -4.88 -11.98 -1.06
N LEU A 118 -3.62 -11.67 -0.77
CA LEU A 118 -2.53 -12.62 -0.65
C LEU A 118 -2.12 -12.85 0.81
N SER A 119 -2.88 -12.33 1.78
CA SER A 119 -2.54 -12.36 3.21
C SER A 119 -2.69 -13.75 3.85
N LYS A 120 -3.28 -14.70 3.11
CA LYS A 120 -3.53 -16.10 3.52
C LYS A 120 -2.98 -17.15 2.54
N VAL A 121 -2.29 -16.73 1.48
CA VAL A 121 -1.72 -17.68 0.50
C VAL A 121 -0.59 -18.48 1.18
N GLY A 122 -0.51 -19.79 0.95
CA GLY A 122 0.58 -20.63 1.46
C GLY A 122 0.64 -20.78 3.00
N LYS A 123 -0.42 -20.41 3.72
CA LYS A 123 -0.62 -20.76 5.13
C LYS A 123 -1.30 -22.11 5.28
#